data_AF-A0A431K115-F1
#
_entry.id   AF-A0A431K115-F1
#
_cell.length_a   1.000
_cell.length_b   1.000
_cell.length_c   1.000
_cell.angle_alpha   90.00
_cell.angle_beta   90.00
_cell.angle_gamma   90.00
#
_symmetry.space_group_name_H-M   'P 1'
#
loop_
_entity.id
_entity.type
_entity.pdbx_description
1 polymer ?
#
loop_
_entity_poly.entity_id
_entity_poly.type
_entity_poly.pdbx_seq_one_letter_code
_entity_poly.pdbx_strand_id
1 'polypeptide(L)'
;MAKRLVLFNHKGGVSKTTTVYNLGWMLAEQGHRVLLVDADPQCNLTSLILGDDFDAYYLDDATRLQNIRDGVAPAFTGKPTPIQPVTCRSPARQPRVHLLAGHATLSEYDASLTFAQTSNALATLQNLPGAFHELIRQVEEANLIDYTIIDLNPGLSAINQNLFLNSDFFLIPTNPDPFSIMALQTLESIFPRWANWKIGNEAAFQESAYPLRQGLPKFAGTVIQRFNVRKGRAAAPYRDNIAEIKTVTQNRLYPALRNAGLTLPDIEYPEALRNDGFCLEEIPDFGALLPRSHESGVPVFALRDNELGATGIVLANTIDKRNQIRDQYTTVAETLQDLTG
;
A
#
# COMPACT_ATOMS: atom_id res chain seq x y z
N MET A 1 11.51 -9.88 -11.22
CA MET A 1 10.65 -8.67 -11.22
C MET A 1 10.17 -8.47 -9.80
N ALA A 2 10.14 -7.24 -9.29
CA ALA A 2 9.68 -6.96 -7.94
C ALA A 2 8.22 -7.40 -7.73
N LYS A 3 7.90 -7.89 -6.53
CA LYS A 3 6.52 -8.19 -6.13
C LYS A 3 5.85 -6.89 -5.69
N ARG A 4 4.75 -6.48 -6.33
CA ARG A 4 4.00 -5.26 -5.98
C ARG A 4 2.78 -5.60 -5.14
N LEU A 5 2.73 -5.03 -3.95
CA LEU A 5 1.59 -5.05 -3.04
C LEU A 5 0.93 -3.67 -3.02
N VAL A 6 -0.39 -3.62 -3.17
CA VAL A 6 -1.15 -2.37 -2.99
C VAL A 6 -1.98 -2.42 -1.70
N LEU A 7 -2.01 -1.32 -0.96
CA LEU A 7 -2.89 -1.17 0.19
C LEU A 7 -4.07 -0.29 -0.19
N PHE A 8 -5.27 -0.86 -0.14
CA PHE A 8 -6.48 -0.12 -0.53
C PHE A 8 -7.65 -0.40 0.38
N ASN A 9 -8.39 0.67 0.69
CA ASN A 9 -9.71 0.63 1.29
C ASN A 9 -10.41 1.95 0.95
N HIS A 10 -11.68 1.87 0.55
CA HIS A 10 -12.52 3.02 0.21
C HIS A 10 -12.86 3.91 1.42
N LYS A 11 -12.40 3.54 2.62
CA LYS A 11 -12.50 4.36 3.83
C LYS A 11 -11.18 5.06 4.16
N GLY A 12 -11.24 6.36 4.49
CA GLY A 12 -10.12 7.13 5.04
C GLY A 12 -9.78 6.75 6.49
N GLY A 13 -8.54 6.95 6.91
CA GLY A 13 -8.15 6.79 8.33
C GLY A 13 -8.06 5.35 8.85
N VAL A 14 -7.98 4.35 7.97
CA VAL A 14 -7.84 2.92 8.31
C VAL A 14 -6.38 2.43 8.35
N SER A 15 -5.43 3.34 8.60
CA SER A 15 -3.99 3.03 8.71
C SER A 15 -3.30 2.53 7.43
N LYS A 16 -3.75 2.88 6.22
CA LYS A 16 -3.09 2.50 4.94
C LYS A 16 -1.62 2.92 4.90
N THR A 17 -1.36 4.23 4.92
CA THR A 17 -0.02 4.84 4.94
C THR A 17 0.85 4.30 6.06
N THR A 18 0.30 4.20 7.28
CA THR A 18 1.00 3.66 8.44
C THR A 18 1.42 2.21 8.21
N THR A 19 0.56 1.40 7.60
CA THR A 19 0.87 -0.01 7.28
C THR A 19 1.91 -0.10 6.18
N VAL A 20 1.81 0.70 5.12
CA VAL A 20 2.82 0.77 4.04
C VAL A 20 4.20 1.06 4.63
N TYR A 21 4.28 2.08 5.50
CA TYR A 21 5.53 2.50 6.14
C TYR A 21 6.12 1.41 7.04
N ASN A 22 5.31 0.84 7.95
CA ASN A 22 5.78 -0.17 8.91
C ASN A 22 6.12 -1.50 8.23
N LEU A 23 5.26 -1.99 7.33
CA LEU A 23 5.48 -3.24 6.59
C LEU A 23 6.69 -3.14 5.67
N GLY A 24 6.83 -2.02 4.97
CA GLY A 24 7.96 -1.78 4.08
C GLY A 24 9.30 -1.77 4.81
N TRP A 25 9.33 -1.16 5.99
CA TRP A 25 10.52 -1.19 6.83
C TRP A 25 10.80 -2.58 7.39
N MET A 26 9.77 -3.35 7.76
CA MET A 26 9.94 -4.72 8.26
C MET A 26 10.55 -5.63 7.19
N LEU A 27 10.04 -5.61 5.96
CA LEU A 27 10.62 -6.34 4.85
C LEU A 27 12.08 -5.94 4.59
N ALA A 28 12.40 -4.64 4.75
CA ALA A 28 13.77 -4.16 4.64
C ALA A 28 14.69 -4.63 5.77
N GLU A 29 14.19 -4.74 7.01
CA GLU A 29 14.91 -5.36 8.14
C GLU A 29 15.16 -6.86 7.91
N GLN A 30 14.27 -7.53 7.17
CA GLN A 30 14.44 -8.92 6.73
C GLN A 30 15.39 -9.07 5.52
N GLY A 31 16.00 -7.97 5.05
CA GLY A 31 17.05 -7.97 4.04
C GLY A 31 16.59 -7.63 2.63
N HIS A 32 15.30 -7.39 2.40
CA HIS A 32 14.77 -7.03 1.08
C HIS A 32 15.04 -5.57 0.73
N ARG A 33 15.17 -5.28 -0.56
CA ARG A 33 15.13 -3.91 -1.08
C ARG A 33 13.68 -3.55 -1.39
N VAL A 34 13.18 -2.50 -0.75
CA VAL A 34 11.76 -2.17 -0.76
C VAL A 34 11.52 -0.81 -1.36
N LEU A 35 10.65 -0.72 -2.37
CA LEU A 35 10.15 0.54 -2.90
C LEU A 35 8.80 0.88 -2.26
N LEU A 36 8.70 2.06 -1.65
CA LEU A 36 7.45 2.62 -1.17
C LEU A 36 6.96 3.66 -2.16
N VAL A 37 5.75 3.49 -2.67
CA VAL A 37 5.13 4.38 -3.65
C VAL A 37 4.01 5.14 -2.96
N ASP A 38 4.13 6.46 -2.90
CA ASP A 38 3.08 7.33 -2.38
C ASP A 38 2.22 7.85 -3.54
N ALA A 39 1.02 7.29 -3.70
CA ALA A 39 0.04 7.74 -4.68
C ALA A 39 -1.17 8.44 -4.03
N ASP A 40 -1.04 8.84 -2.77
CA ASP A 40 -1.99 9.76 -2.15
C ASP A 40 -1.53 11.21 -2.37
N PRO A 41 -2.33 12.07 -3.03
CA PRO A 41 -2.00 13.48 -3.16
C PRO A 41 -1.75 14.20 -1.81
N GLN A 42 -2.21 13.65 -0.68
CA GLN A 42 -1.87 14.20 0.65
C GLN A 42 -0.40 14.01 1.05
N CYS A 43 0.36 13.18 0.31
CA CYS A 43 1.80 12.98 0.51
C CYS A 43 2.19 12.52 1.93
N ASN A 44 1.28 11.81 2.63
CA ASN A 44 1.49 11.41 4.02
C ASN A 44 2.66 10.42 4.16
N LEU A 45 2.80 9.46 3.23
CA LEU A 45 3.90 8.50 3.24
C LEU A 45 5.23 9.19 2.93
N THR A 46 5.21 10.12 1.98
CA THR A 46 6.36 10.95 1.62
C THR A 46 6.83 11.77 2.82
N SER A 47 5.91 12.44 3.54
CA SER A 47 6.22 13.18 4.75
C SER A 47 6.80 12.30 5.85
N LEU A 48 6.27 11.09 6.05
CA LEU A 48 6.81 10.12 7.01
C LEU A 48 8.27 9.73 6.73
N ILE A 49 8.63 9.58 5.45
CA ILE A 49 9.98 9.14 5.05
C ILE A 49 10.96 10.32 5.03
N LEU A 50 10.54 11.49 4.53
CA LEU A 50 11.43 12.65 4.40
C LEU A 50 11.59 13.42 5.73
N GLY A 51 10.60 13.38 6.62
CA GLY A 51 10.63 14.13 7.87
C GLY A 51 10.86 15.62 7.63
N ASP A 52 11.86 16.19 8.30
CA ASP A 52 12.22 17.61 8.20
C ASP A 52 12.69 18.03 6.79
N ASP A 53 13.13 17.07 5.95
CA ASP A 53 13.58 17.35 4.57
C ASP A 53 12.41 17.49 3.58
N PHE A 54 11.15 17.33 4.00
CA PHE A 54 9.98 17.32 3.12
C PHE A 54 9.88 18.59 2.26
N ASP A 55 9.96 19.77 2.87
CA ASP A 55 9.84 21.03 2.12
C ASP A 55 11.02 21.24 1.18
N ALA A 56 12.24 20.98 1.66
CA ALA A 56 13.46 21.10 0.86
C ALA A 56 13.42 20.20 -0.39
N TYR A 57 12.83 19.00 -0.27
CA TYR A 57 12.69 18.05 -1.36
C TYR A 57 11.95 18.63 -2.58
N TYR A 58 10.91 19.43 -2.36
CA TYR A 58 10.11 20.03 -3.43
C TYR A 58 10.60 21.41 -3.87
N LEU A 59 11.57 22.01 -3.16
CA LEU A 59 12.16 23.31 -3.48
C LEU A 59 13.51 23.19 -4.20
N ASP A 60 14.29 22.15 -3.91
CA ASP A 60 15.60 21.92 -4.53
C ASP A 60 15.46 21.45 -5.99
N ASP A 61 16.18 22.10 -6.91
CA ASP A 61 16.22 21.75 -8.33
C ASP A 61 16.63 20.30 -8.59
N ALA A 62 17.48 19.71 -7.74
CA ALA A 62 17.93 18.34 -7.89
C ALA A 62 16.82 17.31 -7.60
N THR A 63 15.86 17.65 -6.71
CA THR A 63 14.87 16.68 -6.21
C THR A 63 13.42 17.01 -6.53
N ARG A 64 13.08 18.27 -6.83
CA ARG A 64 11.68 18.70 -6.98
C ARG A 64 10.88 17.96 -8.04
N LEU A 65 11.56 17.39 -9.04
CA LEU A 65 10.94 16.58 -10.11
C LEU A 65 11.06 15.06 -9.89
N GLN A 66 11.63 14.62 -8.76
CA GLN A 66 11.85 13.20 -8.45
C GLN A 66 10.63 12.61 -7.75
N ASN A 67 9.45 12.70 -8.37
CA ASN A 67 8.19 12.25 -7.77
C ASN A 67 7.32 11.52 -8.80
N ILE A 68 6.28 10.82 -8.32
CA ILE A 68 5.40 9.99 -9.14
C ILE A 68 4.72 10.79 -10.26
N ARG A 69 4.32 12.04 -10.00
CA ARG A 69 3.63 12.89 -10.98
C ARG A 69 4.58 13.29 -12.10
N ASP A 70 5.72 13.87 -11.75
CA ASP A 70 6.68 14.34 -12.76
C ASP A 70 7.35 13.18 -13.49
N GLY A 71 7.50 12.02 -12.85
CA GLY A 71 8.01 10.80 -13.48
C GLY A 71 7.10 10.26 -14.60
N VAL A 72 5.78 10.37 -14.46
CA VAL A 72 4.84 9.97 -15.53
C VAL A 72 4.51 11.11 -16.50
N ALA A 73 4.90 12.35 -16.20
CA ALA A 73 4.59 13.52 -17.02
C ALA A 73 4.93 13.37 -18.52
N PRO A 74 5.99 12.65 -18.95
CA PRO A 74 6.24 12.44 -20.38
C PRO A 74 5.04 11.81 -21.12
N ALA A 75 4.34 10.86 -20.49
CA ALA A 75 3.15 10.23 -21.06
C ALA A 75 1.92 11.17 -21.06
N PHE A 76 1.73 11.93 -19.99
CA PHE A 76 0.54 12.77 -19.81
C PHE A 76 0.61 14.12 -20.54
N THR A 77 1.81 14.59 -20.87
CA THR A 77 2.02 15.87 -21.57
C THR A 77 2.30 15.71 -23.07
N GLY A 78 2.36 14.48 -23.57
CA GLY A 78 2.66 14.20 -24.99
C GLY A 78 4.08 14.55 -25.40
N LYS A 79 5.02 14.63 -24.45
CA LYS A 79 6.43 14.90 -24.75
C LYS A 79 7.02 13.70 -25.49
N PRO A 80 7.90 13.92 -26.50
CA PRO A 80 8.52 12.84 -27.28
C PRO A 80 9.68 12.15 -26.52
N THR A 81 9.65 12.16 -25.19
CA THR A 81 10.68 11.56 -24.34
C THR A 81 10.08 10.35 -23.63
N PRO A 82 10.77 9.20 -23.58
CA PRO A 82 10.29 8.06 -22.81
C PRO A 82 10.26 8.38 -21.31
N ILE A 83 9.45 7.64 -20.55
CA ILE A 83 9.54 7.62 -19.09
C ILE A 83 10.96 7.17 -18.70
N GLN A 84 11.50 7.76 -17.64
CA GLN A 84 12.82 7.48 -17.07
C GLN A 84 12.66 7.22 -15.56
N PRO A 85 13.56 6.46 -14.91
CA PRO A 85 13.48 6.29 -13.47
C PRO A 85 13.74 7.61 -12.76
N VAL A 86 13.02 7.85 -11.66
CA VAL A 86 13.34 8.93 -10.73
C VAL A 86 14.35 8.47 -9.68
N THR A 87 15.07 9.42 -9.11
CA THR A 87 15.99 9.17 -8.00
C THR A 87 15.21 9.05 -6.71
N CYS A 88 15.30 7.89 -6.05
CA CYS A 88 14.63 7.66 -4.77
C CYS A 88 15.41 8.23 -3.59
N ARG A 89 14.68 8.66 -2.55
CA ARG A 89 15.25 8.90 -1.23
C ARG A 89 15.14 7.66 -0.36
N SER A 90 16.11 7.49 0.53
CA SER A 90 16.15 6.38 1.49
C SER A 90 16.36 6.91 2.90
N PRO A 91 15.61 6.44 3.92
CA PRO A 91 15.85 6.80 5.31
C PRO A 91 17.27 6.43 5.75
N ALA A 92 17.94 7.32 6.48
CA ALA A 92 19.30 7.06 6.97
C ALA A 92 19.41 5.79 7.84
N ARG A 93 18.37 5.49 8.62
CA ARG A 93 18.29 4.30 9.48
C ARG A 93 17.85 3.02 8.76
N GLN A 94 17.43 3.12 7.50
CA GLN A 94 17.05 1.97 6.69
C GLN A 94 17.33 2.23 5.20
N PRO A 95 18.59 2.07 4.76
CA PRO A 95 18.99 2.39 3.38
C PRO A 95 18.43 1.42 2.32
N ARG A 96 17.80 0.31 2.74
CA ARG A 96 17.11 -0.62 1.83
C ARG A 96 15.66 -0.22 1.52
N VAL A 97 15.14 0.81 2.17
CA VAL A 97 13.85 1.43 1.82
C VAL A 97 14.11 2.56 0.82
N HIS A 98 13.39 2.54 -0.29
CA HIS A 98 13.44 3.54 -1.35
C HIS A 98 12.06 4.18 -1.48
N LEU A 99 11.99 5.50 -1.61
CA LEU A 99 10.75 6.24 -1.78
C LEU A 99 10.59 6.69 -3.23
N LEU A 100 9.46 6.32 -3.84
CA LEU A 100 8.87 7.05 -4.97
C LEU A 100 7.87 8.06 -4.38
N ALA A 101 8.31 9.31 -4.28
CA ALA A 101 7.59 10.38 -3.60
C ALA A 101 6.26 10.72 -4.28
N GLY A 102 5.28 11.11 -3.48
CA GLY A 102 3.97 11.58 -3.92
C GLY A 102 4.02 12.98 -4.51
N HIS A 103 2.87 13.52 -4.89
CA HIS A 103 2.76 14.93 -5.30
C HIS A 103 1.34 15.45 -5.09
N ALA A 104 1.22 16.66 -4.55
CA ALA A 104 -0.06 17.29 -4.18
C ALA A 104 -1.07 17.42 -5.34
N THR A 105 -0.54 17.54 -6.56
CA THR A 105 -1.35 17.70 -7.78
C THR A 105 -1.39 16.45 -8.68
N LEU A 106 -1.07 15.28 -8.13
CA LEU A 106 -1.17 14.01 -8.88
C LEU A 106 -2.58 13.78 -9.46
N SER A 107 -3.62 14.26 -8.75
CA SER A 107 -5.03 14.15 -9.17
C SER A 107 -5.35 14.88 -10.49
N GLU A 108 -4.52 15.82 -10.94
CA GLU A 108 -4.71 16.50 -12.24
C GLU A 108 -4.72 15.52 -13.42
N TYR A 109 -4.05 14.36 -13.28
CA TYR A 109 -3.98 13.34 -14.32
C TYR A 109 -5.18 12.40 -14.38
N ASP A 110 -6.11 12.48 -13.42
CA ASP A 110 -7.22 11.54 -13.32
C ASP A 110 -8.20 11.67 -14.49
N ALA A 111 -8.48 12.90 -14.95
CA ALA A 111 -9.37 13.15 -16.08
C ALA A 111 -8.83 12.56 -17.38
N SER A 112 -7.55 12.78 -17.68
CA SER A 112 -6.88 12.23 -18.86
C SER A 112 -6.84 10.71 -18.82
N LEU A 113 -6.56 10.12 -17.65
CA LEU A 113 -6.54 8.67 -17.48
C LEU A 113 -7.94 8.05 -17.63
N THR A 114 -8.97 8.69 -17.05
CA THR A 114 -10.38 8.27 -17.20
C THR A 114 -10.79 8.28 -18.67
N PHE A 115 -10.42 9.34 -19.40
CA PHE A 115 -10.72 9.45 -20.83
C PHE A 115 -10.02 8.34 -21.62
N ALA A 116 -8.74 8.05 -21.33
CA ALA A 116 -8.00 6.96 -21.95
C ALA A 116 -8.61 5.57 -21.67
N GLN A 117 -9.11 5.35 -20.45
CA GLN A 117 -9.71 4.07 -20.04
C GLN A 117 -11.10 3.81 -20.65
N THR A 118 -11.79 4.87 -21.08
CA THR A 118 -13.14 4.79 -21.67
C THR A 118 -13.12 4.87 -23.19
N SER A 119 -12.09 5.52 -23.75
CA SER A 119 -11.96 5.79 -25.18
C SER A 119 -10.87 4.91 -25.80
N ASN A 120 -11.15 3.59 -25.90
CA ASN A 120 -10.23 2.59 -26.49
C ASN A 120 -9.85 2.85 -27.96
N ALA A 121 -10.47 3.84 -28.61
CA ALA A 121 -10.32 4.11 -30.04
C ALA A 121 -9.14 5.03 -30.40
N LEU A 122 -8.45 5.63 -29.42
CA LEU A 122 -7.37 6.58 -29.69
C LEU A 122 -6.00 6.00 -29.34
N ALA A 123 -5.24 5.62 -30.38
CA ALA A 123 -3.89 5.07 -30.27
C ALA A 123 -2.94 5.97 -29.46
N THR A 124 -3.14 7.30 -29.51
CA THR A 124 -2.34 8.28 -28.77
C THR A 124 -2.50 8.20 -27.25
N LEU A 125 -3.56 7.56 -26.76
CA LEU A 125 -3.87 7.44 -25.33
C LEU A 125 -3.58 6.05 -24.75
N GLN A 126 -3.20 5.09 -25.60
CA GLN A 126 -2.92 3.71 -25.18
C GLN A 126 -1.75 3.59 -24.20
N ASN A 127 -0.88 4.61 -24.15
CA ASN A 127 0.27 4.63 -23.25
C ASN A 127 -0.09 5.09 -21.82
N LEU A 128 -1.19 5.82 -21.62
CA LEU A 128 -1.52 6.40 -20.31
C LEU A 128 -1.78 5.34 -19.24
N PRO A 129 -2.56 4.26 -19.51
CA PRO A 129 -2.80 3.23 -18.52
C PRO A 129 -1.55 2.45 -18.07
N GLY A 130 -0.51 2.34 -18.89
CA GLY A 130 0.74 1.70 -18.46
C GLY A 130 1.80 2.65 -17.93
N ALA A 131 1.59 3.97 -17.99
CA ALA A 131 2.61 4.96 -17.63
C ALA A 131 3.11 4.80 -16.18
N PHE A 132 2.20 4.61 -15.22
CA PHE A 132 2.58 4.34 -13.83
C PHE A 132 3.29 3.00 -13.66
N HIS A 133 2.85 1.96 -14.38
CA HIS A 133 3.52 0.66 -14.35
C HIS A 133 4.97 0.78 -14.81
N GLU A 134 5.19 1.49 -15.93
CA GLU A 134 6.49 1.70 -16.53
C GLU A 134 7.42 2.51 -15.62
N LEU A 135 6.95 3.62 -15.05
CA LEU A 135 7.74 4.40 -14.09
C LEU A 135 8.20 3.53 -12.92
N ILE A 136 7.26 2.81 -12.30
CA ILE A 136 7.56 1.94 -11.16
C ILE A 136 8.55 0.84 -11.60
N ARG A 137 8.39 0.26 -12.80
CA ARG A 137 9.27 -0.80 -13.32
C ARG A 137 10.71 -0.30 -13.48
N GLN A 138 10.88 0.89 -14.07
CA GLN A 138 12.21 1.47 -14.26
C GLN A 138 12.88 1.82 -12.93
N VAL A 139 12.11 2.33 -11.95
CA VAL A 139 12.62 2.59 -10.59
C VAL A 139 12.99 1.28 -9.88
N GLU A 140 12.17 0.24 -10.02
CA GLU A 140 12.44 -1.10 -9.48
C GLU A 140 13.76 -1.67 -10.01
N GLU A 141 13.98 -1.59 -11.32
CA GLU A 141 15.20 -2.07 -11.98
C GLU A 141 16.43 -1.26 -11.57
N ALA A 142 16.32 0.08 -11.55
CA ALA A 142 17.42 0.97 -11.19
C ALA A 142 17.92 0.76 -9.75
N ASN A 143 17.06 0.30 -8.85
CA ASN A 143 17.39 0.12 -7.43
C ASN A 143 17.49 -1.35 -7.00
N LEU A 144 17.30 -2.31 -7.92
CA LEU A 144 17.25 -3.75 -7.65
C LEU A 144 16.20 -4.11 -6.59
N ILE A 145 14.99 -3.59 -6.74
CA ILE A 145 13.90 -3.75 -5.79
C ILE A 145 13.36 -5.19 -5.79
N ASP A 146 13.14 -5.75 -4.61
CA ASP A 146 12.52 -7.05 -4.39
C ASP A 146 11.00 -6.91 -4.18
N TYR A 147 10.59 -5.92 -3.37
CA TYR A 147 9.20 -5.64 -3.04
C TYR A 147 8.85 -4.17 -3.27
N THR A 148 7.68 -3.92 -3.84
CA THR A 148 7.12 -2.58 -3.98
C THR A 148 5.79 -2.52 -3.24
N ILE A 149 5.61 -1.53 -2.38
CA ILE A 149 4.36 -1.31 -1.63
C ILE A 149 3.77 0.02 -2.04
N ILE A 150 2.51 0.00 -2.51
CA ILE A 150 1.82 1.16 -3.06
C ILE A 150 0.76 1.64 -2.07
N ASP A 151 0.88 2.88 -1.62
CA ASP A 151 -0.11 3.57 -0.79
C ASP A 151 -1.10 4.33 -1.66
N LEU A 152 -2.39 3.99 -1.52
CA LEU A 152 -3.47 4.64 -2.25
C LEU A 152 -4.33 5.51 -1.33
N ASN A 153 -4.82 6.62 -1.87
CA ASN A 153 -5.86 7.42 -1.23
C ASN A 153 -7.21 6.64 -1.17
N PRO A 154 -8.20 7.05 -0.36
CA PRO A 154 -9.47 6.32 -0.22
C PRO A 154 -10.43 6.47 -1.41
N GLY A 155 -10.11 7.25 -2.44
CA GLY A 155 -10.98 7.50 -3.59
C GLY A 155 -11.13 6.30 -4.53
N LEU A 156 -12.06 6.41 -5.48
CA LEU A 156 -12.29 5.44 -6.56
C LEU A 156 -11.88 5.99 -7.93
N SER A 157 -10.76 6.69 -7.94
CA SER A 157 -10.22 7.39 -9.12
C SER A 157 -9.66 6.41 -10.15
N ALA A 158 -9.49 6.87 -11.39
CA ALA A 158 -8.85 6.08 -12.45
C ALA A 158 -7.40 5.77 -12.10
N ILE A 159 -6.70 6.67 -11.39
CA ILE A 159 -5.34 6.45 -10.89
C ILE A 159 -5.31 5.28 -9.89
N ASN A 160 -6.22 5.25 -8.92
CA ASN A 160 -6.28 4.16 -7.93
C ASN A 160 -6.59 2.81 -8.61
N GLN A 161 -7.58 2.80 -9.50
CA GLN A 161 -7.89 1.61 -10.31
C GLN A 161 -6.65 1.14 -11.09
N ASN A 162 -5.93 2.06 -11.71
CA ASN A 162 -4.78 1.74 -12.53
C ASN A 162 -3.61 1.16 -11.72
N LEU A 163 -3.24 1.80 -10.60
CA LEU A 163 -2.20 1.30 -9.71
C LEU A 163 -2.58 -0.04 -9.08
N PHE A 164 -3.85 -0.21 -8.69
CA PHE A 164 -4.38 -1.48 -8.21
C PHE A 164 -4.21 -2.58 -9.25
N LEU A 165 -4.65 -2.35 -10.49
CA LEU A 165 -4.57 -3.33 -11.56
C LEU A 165 -3.13 -3.61 -12.02
N ASN A 166 -2.17 -2.73 -11.72
CA ASN A 166 -0.75 -2.93 -12.01
C ASN A 166 0.04 -3.51 -10.82
N SER A 167 -0.64 -4.09 -9.83
CA SER A 167 -0.05 -4.81 -8.68
C SER A 167 -0.21 -6.33 -8.81
N ASP A 168 0.58 -7.10 -8.05
CA ASP A 168 0.42 -8.57 -7.98
C ASP A 168 -0.50 -8.97 -6.84
N PHE A 169 -0.48 -8.23 -5.74
CA PHE A 169 -1.25 -8.51 -4.54
C PHE A 169 -1.89 -7.25 -3.98
N PHE A 170 -2.99 -7.42 -3.25
CA PHE A 170 -3.60 -6.32 -2.50
C PHE A 170 -3.96 -6.74 -1.07
N LEU A 171 -3.74 -5.81 -0.15
CA LEU A 171 -4.06 -5.93 1.27
C LEU A 171 -5.10 -4.86 1.64
N ILE A 172 -6.06 -5.21 2.49
CA ILE A 172 -7.13 -4.29 2.91
C ILE A 172 -6.99 -3.96 4.40
N PRO A 173 -6.43 -2.78 4.75
CA PRO A 173 -6.45 -2.29 6.12
C PRO A 173 -7.86 -1.90 6.55
N THR A 174 -8.25 -2.26 7.77
CA THR A 174 -9.57 -1.95 8.33
C THR A 174 -9.47 -1.47 9.77
N ASN A 175 -10.47 -0.75 10.25
CA ASN A 175 -10.64 -0.44 11.67
C ASN A 175 -11.88 -1.18 12.22
N PRO A 176 -11.92 -1.59 13.48
CA PRO A 176 -13.08 -2.28 14.05
C PRO A 176 -14.20 -1.32 14.41
N ASP A 177 -14.87 -0.82 13.39
CA ASP A 177 -16.06 0.02 13.47
C ASP A 177 -17.03 -0.27 12.31
N PRO A 178 -18.32 0.11 12.44
CA PRO A 178 -19.34 -0.16 11.42
C PRO A 178 -19.03 0.40 10.03
N PHE A 179 -18.33 1.53 9.94
CA PHE A 179 -18.01 2.13 8.64
C PHE A 179 -16.97 1.31 7.87
N SER A 180 -16.08 0.59 8.56
CA SER A 180 -15.17 -0.34 7.87
C SER A 180 -15.92 -1.53 7.30
N ILE A 181 -16.94 -2.03 8.00
CA ILE A 181 -17.81 -3.10 7.51
C ILE A 181 -18.57 -2.64 6.25
N MET A 182 -19.15 -1.45 6.28
CA MET A 182 -19.79 -0.86 5.10
C MET A 182 -18.80 -0.70 3.94
N ALA A 183 -17.57 -0.25 4.22
CA ALA A 183 -16.54 -0.11 3.19
C ALA A 183 -16.19 -1.46 2.55
N LEU A 184 -16.01 -2.53 3.34
CA LEU A 184 -15.79 -3.89 2.80
C LEU A 184 -16.92 -4.32 1.87
N GLN A 185 -18.17 -4.03 2.23
CA GLN A 185 -19.33 -4.34 1.40
C GLN A 185 -19.31 -3.59 0.06
N THR A 186 -18.83 -2.34 0.03
CA THR A 186 -18.67 -1.62 -1.26
C THR A 186 -17.61 -2.28 -2.15
N LEU A 187 -16.52 -2.77 -1.54
CA LEU A 187 -15.42 -3.42 -2.26
C LEU A 187 -15.83 -4.73 -2.94
N GLU A 188 -16.90 -5.39 -2.46
CA GLU A 188 -17.52 -6.57 -3.11
C GLU A 188 -17.93 -6.28 -4.57
N SER A 189 -18.26 -5.03 -4.89
CA SER A 189 -18.66 -4.62 -6.24
C SER A 189 -17.54 -3.90 -7.02
N ILE A 190 -16.74 -3.11 -6.32
CA ILE A 190 -15.71 -2.24 -6.92
C ILE A 190 -14.59 -3.07 -7.53
N PHE A 191 -14.04 -4.02 -6.77
CA PHE A 191 -12.89 -4.80 -7.25
C PHE A 191 -13.23 -5.69 -8.45
N PRO A 192 -14.36 -6.44 -8.46
CA PRO A 192 -14.79 -7.16 -9.67
C PRO A 192 -14.99 -6.26 -10.88
N ARG A 193 -15.53 -5.05 -10.69
CA ARG A 193 -15.69 -4.08 -11.79
C ARG A 193 -14.33 -3.66 -12.37
N TRP A 194 -13.34 -3.37 -11.53
CA TRP A 194 -11.99 -3.05 -11.99
C TRP A 194 -11.32 -4.23 -12.69
N ALA A 195 -11.47 -5.45 -12.17
CA ALA A 195 -10.96 -6.66 -12.80
C ALA A 195 -11.57 -6.89 -14.19
N ASN A 196 -12.89 -6.77 -14.31
CA ASN A 196 -13.61 -6.90 -15.57
C ASN A 196 -13.17 -5.85 -16.60
N TRP A 197 -12.90 -4.62 -16.15
CA TRP A 197 -12.33 -3.61 -17.02
C TRP A 197 -10.97 -4.06 -17.57
N LYS A 198 -10.07 -4.60 -16.74
CA LYS A 198 -8.77 -5.08 -17.23
C LYS A 198 -8.94 -6.22 -18.24
N ILE A 199 -9.73 -7.24 -17.89
CA ILE A 199 -9.98 -8.41 -18.75
C ILE A 199 -10.50 -7.97 -20.14
N GLY A 200 -11.44 -7.01 -20.16
CA GLY A 200 -12.03 -6.54 -21.42
C GLY A 200 -11.11 -5.65 -22.26
N ASN A 201 -10.04 -5.09 -21.68
CA ASN A 201 -9.22 -4.07 -22.34
C ASN A 201 -7.73 -4.42 -22.44
N GLU A 202 -7.25 -5.48 -21.79
CA GLU A 202 -5.82 -5.84 -21.76
C GLU A 202 -5.22 -5.96 -23.17
N ALA A 203 -5.92 -6.63 -24.10
CA ALA A 203 -5.49 -6.78 -25.48
C ALA A 203 -5.28 -5.44 -26.21
N ALA A 204 -6.03 -4.40 -25.87
CA ALA A 204 -5.91 -3.08 -26.49
C ALA A 204 -4.63 -2.33 -26.05
N PHE A 205 -3.99 -2.77 -24.97
CA PHE A 205 -2.79 -2.16 -24.40
C PHE A 205 -1.56 -3.06 -24.48
N GLN A 206 -1.66 -4.27 -25.05
CA GLN A 206 -0.52 -5.21 -25.16
C GLN A 206 0.60 -4.67 -26.04
N GLU A 207 0.25 -3.97 -27.13
CA GLU A 207 1.19 -3.41 -28.10
C GLU A 207 1.53 -1.94 -27.83
N SER A 208 1.08 -1.38 -26.70
CA SER A 208 1.40 0.01 -26.36
C SER A 208 2.86 0.15 -25.92
N ALA A 209 3.40 1.37 -25.97
CA ALA A 209 4.78 1.61 -25.52
C ALA A 209 4.95 1.31 -24.02
N TYR A 210 3.87 1.45 -23.25
CA TYR A 210 3.81 1.15 -21.82
C TYR A 210 2.66 0.15 -21.61
N PRO A 211 2.92 -1.16 -21.74
CA PRO A 211 1.88 -2.16 -21.54
C PRO A 211 1.43 -2.19 -20.08
N LEU A 212 0.20 -2.67 -19.87
CA LEU A 212 -0.25 -3.00 -18.51
C LEU A 212 0.55 -4.18 -17.97
N ARG A 213 0.72 -4.22 -16.65
CA ARG A 213 1.26 -5.40 -15.99
C ARG A 213 0.37 -6.61 -16.28
N GLN A 214 0.93 -7.78 -16.50
CA GLN A 214 0.15 -8.99 -16.78
C GLN A 214 -0.58 -9.51 -15.54
N GLY A 215 -1.74 -10.14 -15.75
CA GLY A 215 -2.50 -10.82 -14.70
C GLY A 215 -3.34 -9.89 -13.82
N LEU A 216 -4.11 -10.46 -12.89
CA LEU A 216 -4.92 -9.70 -11.94
C LEU A 216 -4.30 -9.72 -10.55
N PRO A 217 -4.41 -8.63 -9.77
CA PRO A 217 -3.93 -8.60 -8.41
C PRO A 217 -4.69 -9.61 -7.54
N LYS A 218 -3.97 -10.25 -6.62
CA LYS A 218 -4.47 -11.32 -5.76
C LYS A 218 -4.67 -10.85 -4.33
N PHE A 219 -5.80 -11.22 -3.75
CA PHE A 219 -6.15 -10.85 -2.39
C PHE A 219 -5.19 -11.50 -1.41
N ALA A 220 -4.41 -10.69 -0.71
CA ALA A 220 -3.52 -11.18 0.34
C ALA A 220 -4.30 -11.40 1.66
N GLY A 221 -5.23 -10.49 1.96
CA GLY A 221 -6.06 -10.56 3.16
C GLY A 221 -6.39 -9.17 3.72
N THR A 222 -6.68 -9.13 5.02
CA THR A 222 -6.99 -7.92 5.79
C THR A 222 -6.01 -7.73 6.94
N VAL A 223 -5.83 -6.49 7.39
CA VAL A 223 -5.20 -6.18 8.68
C VAL A 223 -6.16 -5.29 9.45
N ILE A 224 -6.52 -5.67 10.67
CA ILE A 224 -7.48 -4.94 11.49
C ILE A 224 -6.73 -4.10 12.52
N GLN A 225 -6.97 -2.79 12.56
CA GLN A 225 -6.11 -1.85 13.28
C GLN A 225 -6.87 -0.83 14.13
N ARG A 226 -6.12 -0.07 14.95
CA ARG A 226 -6.62 1.10 15.71
C ARG A 226 -7.69 0.75 16.75
N PHE A 227 -7.44 -0.29 17.52
CA PHE A 227 -8.27 -0.63 18.67
C PHE A 227 -7.48 -0.62 19.98
N ASN A 228 -8.20 -0.41 21.08
CA ASN A 228 -7.62 -0.42 22.42
C ASN A 228 -7.67 -1.82 23.03
N VAL A 229 -6.59 -2.18 23.70
CA VAL A 229 -6.43 -3.47 24.40
C VAL A 229 -6.73 -3.28 25.89
N ARG A 230 -7.48 -4.23 26.47
CA ARG A 230 -7.74 -4.34 27.92
C ARG A 230 -7.47 -5.79 28.34
N LYS A 231 -6.62 -6.00 29.35
CA LYS A 231 -6.22 -7.34 29.84
C LYS A 231 -5.71 -8.27 28.71
N GLY A 232 -4.90 -7.74 27.81
CA GLY A 232 -4.29 -8.50 26.70
C GLY A 232 -5.22 -8.84 25.53
N ARG A 233 -6.46 -8.34 25.50
CA ARG A 233 -7.40 -8.54 24.39
C ARG A 233 -8.06 -7.23 23.95
N ALA A 234 -8.56 -7.16 22.72
CA ALA A 234 -9.36 -6.03 22.27
C ALA A 234 -10.54 -5.76 23.23
N ALA A 235 -10.81 -4.49 23.53
CA ALA A 235 -11.97 -4.13 24.34
C ALA A 235 -13.28 -4.58 23.66
N ALA A 236 -14.30 -4.92 24.44
CA ALA A 236 -15.48 -5.64 23.95
C ALA A 236 -16.13 -5.05 22.66
N PRO A 237 -16.37 -3.71 22.55
CA PRO A 237 -16.95 -3.15 21.33
C PRO A 237 -16.10 -3.38 20.08
N TYR A 238 -14.76 -3.37 20.22
CA TYR A 238 -13.87 -3.63 19.09
C TYR A 238 -13.84 -5.11 18.75
N ARG A 239 -13.86 -6.01 19.74
CA ARG A 239 -13.85 -7.46 19.50
C ARG A 239 -15.06 -7.90 18.67
N ASP A 240 -16.23 -7.36 18.95
CA ASP A 240 -17.45 -7.72 18.22
C ASP A 240 -17.36 -7.24 16.76
N ASN A 241 -16.88 -6.00 16.54
CA ASN A 241 -16.62 -5.47 15.19
C ASN A 241 -15.49 -6.22 14.45
N ILE A 242 -14.44 -6.67 15.16
CA ILE A 242 -13.37 -7.51 14.60
C ILE A 242 -13.97 -8.82 14.07
N ALA A 243 -14.78 -9.50 14.88
CA ALA A 243 -15.43 -10.74 14.49
C ALA A 243 -16.37 -10.53 13.29
N GLU A 244 -17.09 -9.41 13.25
CA GLU A 244 -17.95 -9.06 12.12
C GLU A 244 -17.14 -8.77 10.85
N ILE A 245 -16.02 -8.05 10.94
CA ILE A 245 -15.11 -7.81 9.80
C ILE A 245 -14.59 -9.14 9.23
N LYS A 246 -14.13 -10.06 10.09
CA LYS A 246 -13.66 -11.39 9.66
C LYS A 246 -14.79 -12.17 8.99
N THR A 247 -15.99 -12.14 9.57
CA THR A 247 -17.19 -12.80 9.02
C THR A 247 -17.58 -12.25 7.64
N VAL A 248 -17.63 -10.92 7.48
CA VAL A 248 -17.96 -10.27 6.21
C VAL A 248 -16.88 -10.54 5.16
N THR A 249 -15.61 -10.51 5.56
CA THR A 249 -14.50 -10.84 4.68
C THR A 249 -14.62 -12.26 4.15
N GLN A 250 -14.85 -13.24 5.02
CA GLN A 250 -14.93 -14.65 4.64
C GLN A 250 -16.20 -14.99 3.86
N ASN A 251 -17.36 -14.48 4.27
CA ASN A 251 -18.65 -14.94 3.74
C ASN A 251 -19.19 -14.10 2.59
N ARG A 252 -18.64 -12.90 2.36
CA ARG A 252 -19.12 -11.99 1.32
C ARG A 252 -18.02 -11.53 0.39
N LEU A 253 -16.98 -10.88 0.93
CA LEU A 253 -15.92 -10.30 0.12
C LEU A 253 -15.11 -11.38 -0.61
N TYR A 254 -14.62 -12.39 0.11
CA TYR A 254 -13.80 -13.45 -0.50
C TYR A 254 -14.52 -14.19 -1.63
N PRO A 255 -15.79 -14.64 -1.50
CA PRO A 255 -16.54 -15.20 -2.62
C PRO A 255 -16.66 -14.27 -3.84
N ALA A 256 -16.92 -12.98 -3.62
CA ALA A 256 -17.01 -12.01 -4.71
C ALA A 256 -15.66 -11.84 -5.44
N LEU A 257 -14.57 -11.75 -4.69
CA LEU A 257 -13.21 -11.68 -5.23
C LEU A 257 -12.83 -12.95 -6.00
N ARG A 258 -13.14 -14.12 -5.45
CA ARG A 258 -12.87 -15.41 -6.07
C ARG A 258 -13.57 -15.54 -7.42
N ASN A 259 -14.85 -15.16 -7.49
CA ASN A 259 -15.62 -15.17 -8.74
C ASN A 259 -15.06 -14.23 -9.80
N ALA A 260 -14.39 -13.15 -9.39
CA ALA A 260 -13.74 -12.19 -10.27
C ALA A 260 -12.28 -12.54 -10.61
N GLY A 261 -11.76 -13.69 -10.15
CA GLY A 261 -10.37 -14.09 -10.39
C GLY A 261 -9.33 -13.29 -9.59
N LEU A 262 -9.75 -12.64 -8.50
CA LEU A 262 -8.91 -11.78 -7.65
C LEU A 262 -8.36 -12.51 -6.41
N THR A 263 -8.49 -13.83 -6.31
CA THR A 263 -7.90 -14.64 -5.23
C THR A 263 -6.85 -15.59 -5.78
N LEU A 264 -5.96 -16.06 -4.91
CA LEU A 264 -5.22 -17.28 -5.16
C LEU A 264 -6.17 -18.50 -5.11
N PRO A 265 -5.75 -19.66 -5.62
CA PRO A 265 -6.37 -20.93 -5.27
C PRO A 265 -6.42 -21.13 -3.75
N ASP A 266 -7.52 -21.68 -3.23
CA ASP A 266 -7.74 -21.86 -1.78
C ASP A 266 -6.59 -22.63 -1.08
N ILE A 267 -5.91 -23.53 -1.80
CA ILE A 267 -4.80 -24.35 -1.30
C ILE A 267 -3.51 -23.55 -1.06
N GLU A 268 -3.36 -22.40 -1.71
CA GLU A 268 -2.19 -21.52 -1.57
C GLU A 268 -2.30 -20.61 -0.34
N TYR A 269 -3.51 -20.45 0.22
CA TYR A 269 -3.68 -19.74 1.49
C TYR A 269 -3.37 -20.66 2.68
N PRO A 270 -2.54 -20.22 3.63
CA PRO A 270 -2.33 -20.93 4.89
C PRO A 270 -3.66 -21.25 5.57
N GLU A 271 -3.79 -22.47 6.10
CA GLU A 271 -5.03 -22.91 6.75
C GLU A 271 -5.40 -22.00 7.92
N ALA A 272 -4.41 -21.59 8.73
CA ALA A 272 -4.62 -20.64 9.82
C ALA A 272 -5.21 -19.31 9.35
N LEU A 273 -4.73 -18.78 8.20
CA LEU A 273 -5.23 -17.53 7.63
C LEU A 273 -6.69 -17.68 7.14
N ARG A 274 -7.03 -18.79 6.47
CA ARG A 274 -8.41 -19.06 6.03
C ARG A 274 -9.36 -19.20 7.22
N ASN A 275 -8.92 -19.86 8.28
CA ASN A 275 -9.70 -20.06 9.49
C ASN A 275 -9.90 -18.76 10.29
N ASP A 276 -9.01 -17.77 10.13
CA ASP A 276 -9.13 -16.45 10.75
C ASP A 276 -9.79 -15.39 9.84
N GLY A 277 -10.58 -15.83 8.86
CA GLY A 277 -11.33 -14.95 7.97
C GLY A 277 -10.44 -14.09 7.07
N PHE A 278 -9.25 -14.59 6.70
CA PHE A 278 -8.23 -13.91 5.93
C PHE A 278 -7.67 -12.65 6.62
N CYS A 279 -7.67 -12.63 7.96
CA CYS A 279 -7.00 -11.60 8.75
C CYS A 279 -5.53 -11.99 8.97
N LEU A 280 -4.60 -11.18 8.45
CA LEU A 280 -3.17 -11.40 8.65
C LEU A 280 -2.77 -11.05 10.07
N GLU A 281 -3.28 -9.93 10.59
CA GLU A 281 -3.09 -9.56 11.99
C GLU A 281 -4.11 -8.54 12.52
N GLU A 282 -4.22 -8.50 13.84
CA GLU A 282 -4.92 -7.49 14.64
C GLU A 282 -3.92 -6.56 15.34
N ILE A 283 -3.63 -5.40 14.77
CA ILE A 283 -2.62 -4.47 15.28
C ILE A 283 -3.27 -3.38 16.16
N PRO A 284 -3.00 -3.33 17.47
CA PRO A 284 -3.62 -2.35 18.35
C PRO A 284 -3.12 -0.93 18.06
N ASP A 285 -3.83 0.07 18.59
CA ASP A 285 -3.40 1.45 18.47
C ASP A 285 -1.99 1.67 19.09
N PHE A 286 -1.13 2.37 18.37
CA PHE A 286 0.26 2.61 18.79
C PHE A 286 0.35 3.50 20.03
N GLY A 287 -0.66 4.36 20.29
CA GLY A 287 -0.71 5.26 21.42
C GLY A 287 0.52 6.16 21.49
N ALA A 288 1.14 6.25 22.66
CA ALA A 288 2.30 7.13 22.91
C ALA A 288 3.54 6.80 22.05
N LEU A 289 3.61 5.64 21.41
CA LEU A 289 4.71 5.29 20.49
C LEU A 289 4.66 6.08 19.18
N LEU A 290 3.47 6.47 18.72
CA LEU A 290 3.31 7.10 17.41
C LEU A 290 4.02 8.47 17.33
N PRO A 291 3.81 9.42 18.26
CA PRO A 291 4.56 10.69 18.24
C PRO A 291 6.09 10.49 18.27
N ARG A 292 6.59 9.52 19.05
CA ARG A 292 8.02 9.20 19.14
C ARG A 292 8.58 8.67 17.83
N SER A 293 7.80 7.85 17.14
CA SER A 293 8.10 7.31 15.81
C SER A 293 8.26 8.43 14.79
N HIS A 294 7.35 9.41 14.79
CA HIS A 294 7.46 10.59 13.94
C HIS A 294 8.71 11.43 14.26
N GLU A 295 8.97 11.72 15.54
CA GLU A 295 10.15 12.46 16.00
C GLU A 295 11.46 11.79 15.58
N SER A 296 11.50 10.44 15.57
CA SER A 296 12.71 9.67 15.30
C SER A 296 12.85 9.26 13.82
N GLY A 297 11.86 9.55 12.97
CA GLY A 297 11.84 9.16 11.57
C GLY A 297 11.91 7.65 11.33
N VAL A 298 11.39 6.84 12.27
CA VAL A 298 11.37 5.37 12.17
C VAL A 298 10.03 4.79 12.55
N PRO A 299 9.66 3.58 12.09
CA PRO A 299 8.48 2.86 12.55
C PRO A 299 8.49 2.66 14.06
N VAL A 300 7.29 2.51 14.66
CA VAL A 300 7.15 2.36 16.12
C VAL A 300 7.97 1.21 16.68
N PHE A 301 8.06 0.09 15.95
CA PHE A 301 8.82 -1.09 16.38
C PHE A 301 10.34 -0.92 16.29
N ALA A 302 10.82 0.10 15.56
CA ALA A 302 12.23 0.41 15.33
C ALA A 302 12.78 1.49 16.28
N LEU A 303 11.93 2.07 17.13
CA LEU A 303 12.35 2.97 18.21
C LEU A 303 13.34 2.28 19.15
N ARG A 304 14.45 2.93 19.47
CA ARG A 304 15.42 2.50 20.47
C ARG A 304 14.89 2.80 21.87
N ASP A 305 15.41 2.11 22.89
CA ASP A 305 14.93 2.26 24.27
C ASP A 305 15.05 3.71 24.78
N ASN A 306 16.11 4.42 24.38
CA ASN A 306 16.32 5.83 24.72
C ASN A 306 15.40 6.80 23.94
N GLU A 307 14.74 6.36 22.87
CA GLU A 307 13.80 7.14 22.05
C GLU A 307 12.35 7.02 22.56
N LEU A 308 12.09 6.11 23.51
CA LEU A 308 10.74 5.88 24.06
C LEU A 308 10.27 7.00 25.00
N GLY A 309 11.19 7.79 25.56
CA GLY A 309 10.87 8.92 26.44
C GLY A 309 10.12 8.51 27.71
N ALA A 310 10.38 7.30 28.22
CA ALA A 310 9.75 6.74 29.43
C ALA A 310 10.82 6.19 30.39
N THR A 311 10.47 6.04 31.67
CA THR A 311 11.36 5.49 32.71
C THR A 311 10.64 4.48 33.60
N GLY A 312 11.40 3.60 34.26
CA GLY A 312 10.87 2.64 35.24
C GLY A 312 9.85 1.66 34.64
N ILE A 313 8.75 1.40 35.37
CA ILE A 313 7.70 0.46 34.95
C ILE A 313 7.03 0.89 33.63
N VAL A 314 6.90 2.18 33.39
CA VAL A 314 6.30 2.71 32.14
C VAL A 314 7.18 2.37 30.94
N LEU A 315 8.51 2.47 31.10
CA LEU A 315 9.46 2.07 30.06
C LEU A 315 9.35 0.58 29.75
N ALA A 316 9.32 -0.28 30.77
CA ALA A 316 9.18 -1.73 30.59
C ALA A 316 7.91 -2.07 29.79
N ASN A 317 6.75 -1.51 30.19
CA ASN A 317 5.50 -1.72 29.47
C ASN A 317 5.53 -1.20 28.02
N THR A 318 6.26 -0.12 27.77
CA THR A 318 6.39 0.50 26.45
C THR A 318 7.32 -0.33 25.55
N ILE A 319 8.39 -0.91 26.11
CA ILE A 319 9.25 -1.87 25.43
C ILE A 319 8.45 -3.12 25.04
N ASP A 320 7.66 -3.67 25.97
CA ASP A 320 6.83 -4.84 25.69
C ASP A 320 5.82 -4.56 24.56
N LYS A 321 5.16 -3.40 24.59
CA LYS A 321 4.25 -2.96 23.53
C LYS A 321 4.96 -2.80 22.18
N ARG A 322 6.16 -2.20 22.17
CA ARG A 322 6.97 -2.04 20.96
C ARG A 322 7.34 -3.41 20.36
N ASN A 323 7.78 -4.35 21.20
CA ASN A 323 8.17 -5.69 20.77
C ASN A 323 6.96 -6.49 20.27
N GLN A 324 5.80 -6.36 20.93
CA GLN A 324 4.57 -6.96 20.41
C GLN A 324 4.24 -6.45 18.99
N ILE A 325 4.35 -5.13 18.74
CA ILE A 325 4.09 -4.58 17.40
C ILE A 325 5.13 -5.08 16.38
N ARG A 326 6.39 -5.27 16.81
CA ARG A 326 7.43 -5.90 15.98
C ARG A 326 7.01 -7.30 15.54
N ASP A 327 6.58 -8.13 16.48
CA ASP A 327 6.16 -9.51 16.19
C ASP A 327 4.97 -9.52 15.23
N GLN A 328 3.99 -8.63 15.43
CA GLN A 328 2.83 -8.52 14.55
C GLN A 328 3.21 -8.14 13.11
N TYR A 329 4.07 -7.13 12.90
CA TYR A 329 4.52 -6.79 11.55
C TYR A 329 5.43 -7.86 10.94
N THR A 330 6.17 -8.61 11.77
CA THR A 330 6.96 -9.77 11.33
C THR A 330 6.03 -10.84 10.78
N THR A 331 4.97 -11.21 11.51
CA THR A 331 3.92 -12.15 11.06
C THR A 331 3.28 -11.72 9.74
N VAL A 332 2.92 -10.44 9.62
CA VAL A 332 2.34 -9.89 8.37
C VAL A 332 3.33 -10.03 7.21
N ALA A 333 4.59 -9.67 7.42
CA ALA A 333 5.63 -9.75 6.39
C ALA A 333 5.92 -11.20 5.96
N GLU A 334 6.02 -12.13 6.91
CA GLU A 334 6.25 -13.56 6.63
C GLU A 334 5.06 -14.18 5.88
N THR A 335 3.83 -13.92 6.34
CA THR A 335 2.62 -14.40 5.65
C THR A 335 2.54 -13.89 4.21
N LEU A 336 2.90 -12.62 3.98
CA LEU A 336 2.94 -12.06 2.63
C LEU A 336 4.05 -12.69 1.77
N GLN A 337 5.20 -12.99 2.34
CA GLN A 337 6.27 -13.70 1.64
C GLN A 337 5.81 -15.10 1.22
N ASP A 338 5.18 -15.85 2.13
CA ASP A 338 4.62 -17.17 1.84
C ASP A 338 3.57 -17.14 0.72
N LEU A 339 2.69 -16.14 0.72
CA LEU A 339 1.69 -15.95 -0.34
C LEU A 339 2.29 -15.50 -1.67
N THR A 340 3.45 -14.84 -1.64
CA THR A 340 4.05 -14.23 -2.84
C THR A 340 5.03 -15.14 -3.57
N GLY A 341 5.61 -16.15 -2.90
CA GLY A 341 6.49 -17.17 -3.50
C GLY A 341 7.87 -16.64 -3.89
#